data_AF-A0A9E4GW29-F1
#
_entry.id   AF-A0A9E4GW29-F1
#
_cell.length_a   1.000
_cell.length_b   1.000
_cell.length_c   1.000
_cell.angle_alpha   90.00
_cell.angle_beta   90.00
_cell.angle_gamma   90.00
#
_symmetry.space_group_name_H-M   'P 1'
#
loop_
_entity.id
_entity.type
_entity.pdbx_description
1 polymer ?
#
loop_
_entity_poly.entity_id
_entity_poly.type
_entity_poly.pdbx_seq_one_letter_code
_entity_poly.pdbx_strand_id
1 'polypeptide(L)'
;MAELRARVAAAEGLTPEDLMERTRGGHTTKFKDRVSWSITHFLYAGLVERVRRAVYRIAPEGKQLLSRNLTRIDLELLLQFPAYVE
;
A
#
# COMPACT_ATOMS: atom_id res chain seq x y z
N MET A 1 -6.88 -9.35 1.69
CA MET A 1 -6.18 -8.64 2.79
C MET A 1 -5.22 -9.52 3.55
N ALA A 2 -5.60 -10.71 4.05
CA ALA A 2 -4.64 -11.61 4.71
C ALA A 2 -3.50 -12.03 3.76
N GLU A 3 -3.87 -12.51 2.56
CA GLU A 3 -2.93 -12.88 1.51
C GLU A 3 -2.01 -11.72 1.09
N LEU A 4 -2.58 -10.55 0.76
CA LEU A 4 -1.81 -9.35 0.41
C LEU A 4 -0.78 -8.98 1.49
N ARG A 5 -1.19 -8.98 2.76
CA ARG A 5 -0.28 -8.72 3.87
C ARG A 5 0.82 -9.76 3.98
N ALA A 6 0.52 -11.05 3.81
CA ALA A 6 1.54 -12.10 3.83
C ALA A 6 2.57 -11.89 2.71
N ARG A 7 2.13 -11.52 1.51
CA ARG A 7 3.01 -11.24 0.38
C ARG A 7 3.89 -10.01 0.62
N VAL A 8 3.34 -8.93 1.18
CA VAL A 8 4.12 -7.74 1.52
C VAL A 8 5.14 -8.05 2.62
N ALA A 9 4.76 -8.78 3.67
CA ALA A 9 5.68 -9.15 4.74
C ALA A 9 6.86 -9.98 4.21
N ALA A 10 6.59 -10.93 3.31
CA ALA A 10 7.63 -11.73 2.67
C ALA A 10 8.54 -10.91 1.74
N ALA A 11 7.98 -9.96 0.97
CA ALA A 11 8.75 -9.11 0.07
C ALA A 11 9.68 -8.14 0.81
N GLU A 12 9.25 -7.64 1.97
CA GLU A 12 10.02 -6.72 2.81
C GLU A 12 10.95 -7.44 3.80
N GLY A 13 10.88 -8.78 3.89
CA GLY A 13 11.72 -9.57 4.81
C GLY A 13 11.43 -9.35 6.29
N LEU A 14 10.17 -9.02 6.64
CA LEU A 14 9.77 -8.70 8.02
C LEU A 14 9.80 -9.92 8.94
N THR A 15 10.27 -9.74 10.17
CA THR A 15 10.29 -10.79 11.19
C THR A 15 8.95 -10.90 11.93
N PRO A 16 8.71 -11.99 12.69
CA PRO A 16 7.53 -12.08 13.55
C PRO A 16 7.40 -10.91 14.54
N GLU A 17 8.53 -10.42 15.07
CA GLU A 17 8.57 -9.28 15.97
C GLU A 17 8.10 -7.99 15.29
N ASP A 18 8.56 -7.73 14.06
CA ASP A 18 8.12 -6.57 13.25
C ASP A 18 6.60 -6.61 13.01
N LEU A 19 6.06 -7.80 12.76
CA LEU A 19 4.62 -7.99 12.52
C LEU A 19 3.78 -7.84 13.79
N MET A 20 4.39 -8.04 14.97
CA MET A 20 3.75 -7.88 16.28
C MET A 20 3.84 -6.45 16.83
N GLU A 21 4.74 -5.62 16.30
CA GLU A 21 4.93 -4.25 16.76
C GLU A 21 3.62 -3.44 16.68
N ARG A 22 3.21 -2.83 17.79
CA ARG A 22 1.95 -2.08 17.89
C ARG A 22 2.13 -0.60 17.60
N THR A 23 1.06 0.03 17.09
CA THR A 23 0.99 1.49 17.03
C THR A 23 0.92 2.06 18.45
N ARG A 24 1.22 3.36 18.59
CA ARG A 24 1.17 4.07 19.89
C ARG A 24 -0.20 3.97 20.58
N GLY A 25 -1.28 3.81 19.82
CA GLY A 25 -2.64 3.61 20.33
C GLY A 25 -3.00 2.16 20.68
N GLY A 26 -2.15 1.18 20.38
CA GLY A 26 -2.30 -0.21 20.84
C GLY A 26 -3.40 -1.07 20.17
N HIS A 27 -4.32 -0.47 19.40
CA HIS A 27 -5.45 -1.17 18.76
C HIS A 27 -5.06 -2.01 17.54
N THR A 28 -3.98 -1.66 16.84
CA THR A 28 -3.50 -2.36 15.65
C THR A 28 -1.97 -2.46 15.64
N THR A 29 -1.44 -3.40 14.85
CA THR A 29 -0.01 -3.51 14.57
C THR A 29 0.40 -2.45 13.57
N LYS A 30 1.61 -1.88 13.69
CA LYS A 30 2.13 -0.90 12.73
C LYS A 30 2.07 -1.45 11.31
N PHE A 31 2.50 -2.70 11.10
CA PHE A 31 2.46 -3.32 9.78
C PHE A 31 1.06 -3.30 9.13
N LYS A 32 0.03 -3.80 9.83
CA LYS A 32 -1.36 -3.78 9.31
C LYS A 32 -1.84 -2.37 9.00
N ASP A 33 -1.50 -1.40 9.84
CA ASP A 33 -1.84 0.01 9.66
C ASP A 33 -1.18 0.58 8.41
N ARG A 34 0.15 0.44 8.28
CA ARG A 34 0.93 0.93 7.14
C ARG A 34 0.50 0.32 5.81
N VAL A 35 0.25 -0.98 5.77
CA VAL A 35 -0.26 -1.63 4.54
C VAL A 35 -1.64 -1.11 4.18
N SER A 36 -2.52 -0.90 5.17
CA SER A 36 -3.87 -0.38 4.91
C SER A 36 -3.83 1.05 4.36
N TRP A 37 -3.01 1.93 4.96
CA TRP A 37 -2.81 3.29 4.46
C TRP A 37 -2.18 3.33 3.07
N SER A 38 -1.18 2.49 2.80
CA SER A 38 -0.55 2.42 1.48
C SER A 38 -1.56 2.09 0.39
N ILE A 39 -2.45 1.12 0.64
CA ILE A 39 -3.53 0.78 -0.30
C ILE A 39 -4.49 1.95 -0.48
N THR A 40 -4.89 2.64 0.60
CA THR A 40 -5.74 3.83 0.51
C THR A 40 -5.12 4.91 -0.36
N HIS A 41 -3.83 5.21 -0.15
CA HIS A 41 -3.13 6.21 -0.94
C HIS A 41 -3.01 5.81 -2.41
N PHE A 42 -2.80 4.53 -2.72
CA PHE A 42 -2.80 4.04 -4.11
C PHE A 42 -4.19 4.08 -4.74
N LEU A 43 -5.26 3.85 -3.97
CA LEU A 43 -6.63 4.00 -4.45
C LEU A 43 -6.93 5.46 -4.79
N TYR A 44 -6.57 6.39 -3.91
CA TYR A 44 -6.74 7.83 -4.14
C TYR A 44 -5.92 8.28 -5.35
N ALA A 45 -4.68 7.81 -5.52
CA ALA A 45 -3.88 8.13 -6.70
C ALA A 45 -4.36 7.46 -8.00
N GLY A 46 -5.42 6.63 -7.95
CA GLY A 46 -5.89 5.87 -9.12
C GLY A 46 -4.91 4.80 -9.61
N LEU A 47 -3.91 4.42 -8.81
CA LEU A 47 -2.88 3.46 -9.19
C LEU A 47 -3.34 2.00 -9.03
N VAL A 48 -4.31 1.78 -8.14
CA VAL A 48 -4.95 0.49 -7.94
C VAL A 48 -6.46 0.68 -7.91
N GLU A 49 -7.17 -0.38 -8.27
CA GLU A 49 -8.62 -0.46 -8.19
C GLU A 49 -9.05 -1.60 -7.28
N ARG A 50 -10.20 -1.42 -6.61
CA ARG A 50 -10.77 -2.43 -5.72
C ARG A 50 -11.78 -3.28 -6.48
N VAL A 51 -11.37 -4.48 -6.87
CA VAL A 51 -12.22 -5.42 -7.61
C VAL A 51 -13.34 -5.99 -6.73
N ARG A 52 -13.02 -6.31 -5.46
CA ARG A 52 -14.00 -6.73 -4.44
C ARG A 52 -13.43 -6.48 -3.05
N ARG A 53 -14.16 -6.83 -1.99
CA ARG A 53 -13.67 -6.69 -0.61
C ARG A 53 -12.30 -7.36 -0.47
N ALA A 54 -11.31 -6.56 -0.04
CA ALA A 54 -9.95 -7.01 0.26
C ALA A 54 -9.15 -7.59 -0.92
N VAL A 55 -9.57 -7.32 -2.16
CA VAL A 55 -8.91 -7.73 -3.42
C VAL A 55 -8.74 -6.50 -4.30
N TYR A 56 -7.50 -6.28 -4.74
CA TYR A 56 -7.09 -5.10 -5.49
C TYR A 56 -6.38 -5.54 -6.76
N ARG A 57 -6.46 -4.70 -7.79
CA ARG A 57 -5.77 -4.90 -9.06
C ARG A 57 -5.07 -3.61 -9.44
N ILE A 58 -3.91 -3.73 -10.07
CA ILE A 58 -3.17 -2.57 -10.55
C ILE A 58 -3.92 -1.93 -11.73
N ALA A 59 -4.11 -0.61 -11.66
CA ALA A 59 -4.74 0.17 -12.71
C ALA A 59 -3.75 0.44 -13.86
N PRO A 60 -4.20 0.87 -15.05
CA PRO A 60 -3.32 1.26 -16.15
C PRO A 60 -2.26 2.28 -15.74
N GLU A 61 -2.63 3.29 -14.96
CA GLU A 61 -1.76 4.34 -14.42
C GLU A 61 -0.70 3.75 -13.48
N GLY A 62 -1.08 2.79 -12.64
CA GLY A 62 -0.16 2.03 -11.79
C GLY A 62 0.89 1.27 -12.60
N LYS A 63 0.50 0.66 -13.73
CA LYS A 63 1.44 -0.04 -14.61
C LYS A 63 2.43 0.93 -15.28
N GLN A 64 1.96 2.11 -15.68
CA GLN A 64 2.83 3.17 -16.22
C GLN A 64 3.79 3.71 -15.15
N LEU A 65 3.35 3.82 -13.89
CA LEU A 65 4.23 4.21 -12.80
C LEU A 65 5.33 3.16 -12.58
N LEU A 66 4.99 1.87 -12.61
CA LEU A 66 5.96 0.79 -12.44
C LEU A 66 7.01 0.75 -13.55
N SER A 67 6.66 1.10 -14.80
CA SER A 67 7.64 1.11 -15.90
C SER A 67 8.72 2.19 -15.77
N ARG A 68 8.52 3.17 -14.86
CA ARG A 68 9.52 4.19 -14.54
C ARG A 68 10.66 3.68 -13.65
N ASN A 69 10.60 2.43 -13.19
CA ASN A 69 11.60 1.79 -12.33
C ASN A 69 12.04 2.66 -11.14
N LEU A 70 11.07 3.29 -10.49
CA LEU A 70 11.32 4.12 -9.32
C LEU A 70 11.78 3.25 -8.15
N THR A 71 12.80 3.71 -7.43
CA THR A 71 13.30 3.05 -6.21
C THR A 71 12.36 3.26 -5.02
N ARG A 72 11.47 4.26 -5.07
CA ARG A 72 10.54 4.60 -4.01
C ARG A 72 9.27 5.26 -4.56
N ILE A 73 8.14 4.93 -3.93
CA ILE A 73 6.86 5.62 -4.10
C ILE A 73 6.49 6.18 -2.73
N ASP A 74 6.41 7.50 -2.60
CA ASP A 74 6.05 8.21 -1.38
C ASP A 74 4.86 9.15 -1.59
N LEU A 75 4.41 9.78 -0.51
CA LEU A 75 3.25 10.67 -0.55
C LEU A 75 3.46 11.88 -1.46
N GLU A 76 4.69 12.40 -1.56
CA GLU A 76 4.99 13.55 -2.43
C GLU A 76 4.79 13.18 -3.90
N LEU A 77 5.19 11.98 -4.30
CA LEU A 77 4.90 11.45 -5.62
C LEU A 77 3.40 11.20 -5.83
N LEU A 78 2.72 10.60 -4.84
CA LEU A 78 1.29 10.27 -4.95
C LEU A 78 0.40 11.52 -5.06
N LEU A 79 0.79 12.61 -4.40
CA LEU A 79 0.10 13.91 -4.48
C LEU A 79 0.14 14.56 -5.87
N GLN A 80 1.02 14.09 -6.78
CA GLN A 80 1.10 14.59 -8.15
C GLN A 80 0.03 13.97 -9.07
N PHE A 81 -0.66 12.91 -8.62
CA PHE A 81 -1.72 12.28 -9.39
C PHE A 81 -3.01 13.09 -9.25
N PRO A 82 -3.65 13.53 -10.36
CA PRO A 82 -4.87 14.32 -10.31
C PRO A 82 -5.99 13.69 -9.47
N ALA A 83 -6.13 12.35 -9.55
CA ALA A 83 -7.13 11.60 -8.80
C ALA A 83 -6.94 11.65 -7.26
N TYR A 84 -5.73 11.98 -6.78
CA TYR A 84 -5.42 12.00 -5.35
C TYR A 84 -5.95 13.28 -4.65
N VAL A 85 -6.14 14.35 -5.41
CA VAL A 85 -6.49 15.70 -4.90
C VAL A 85 -8.00 15.97 -4.95
N GLU A 86 -8.79 14.99 -5.42
CA GLU A 86 -10.25 15.10 -5.60
C GLU A 86 -11.07 14.55 -4.41
#